data_AF-U6FBM0-F1
#
_entry.id   AF-U6FBM0-F1
#
_cell.length_a   1.000
_cell.length_b   1.000
_cell.length_c   1.000
_cell.angle_alpha   90.00
_cell.angle_beta   90.00
_cell.angle_gamma   90.00
#
_symmetry.space_group_name_H-M   'P 1'
#
loop_
_entity.id
_entity.type
_entity.pdbx_description
1 polymer ?
#
loop_
_entity_poly.entity_id
_entity_poly.type
_entity_poly.pdbx_seq_one_letter_code
_entity_poly.pdbx_strand_id
1 'polypeptide(L)' 'MLESLGFHQDNKGRTSGSRVKFLNKNGVPIYLHKPHPRKTLLAYQVKEVVEILKEENIL' A
#
# COMPACT_ATOMS: atom_id res chain seq x y z
N MET A 1 -3.26 -10.07 -1.29
CA MET A 1 -3.29 -9.41 -2.62
C MET A 1 -2.00 -8.67 -2.91
N LEU A 2 -1.54 -7.70 -2.10
CA LEU A 2 -0.23 -7.05 -2.32
C LEU A 2 0.95 -7.98 -1.99
N GLU A 3 0.82 -8.84 -0.98
CA GLU A 3 1.83 -9.85 -0.64
C GLU A 3 2.08 -10.86 -1.76
N SER A 4 1.03 -11.26 -2.49
CA SER A 4 1.18 -12.12 -3.68
C SER A 4 1.84 -11.42 -4.87
N LEU A 5 1.97 -10.10 -4.82
CA LEU A 5 2.67 -9.28 -5.83
C LEU A 5 4.11 -8.93 -5.38
N GLY A 6 4.59 -9.53 -4.29
CA GLY A 6 5.96 -9.32 -3.79
C GLY A 6 6.14 -8.11 -2.87
N PHE A 7 5.05 -7.51 -2.37
CA PHE A 7 5.10 -6.44 -1.37
C PHE A 7 4.91 -6.99 0.04
N HIS A 8 5.73 -6.60 1.01
CA HIS A 8 5.58 -6.94 2.42
C HIS A 8 5.19 -5.71 3.24
N GLN A 9 4.43 -5.92 4.31
CA GLN A 9 4.03 -4.83 5.19
C GLN A 9 5.21 -4.34 6.05
N ASP A 10 5.49 -3.04 6.03
CA ASP A 10 6.51 -2.36 6.84
C ASP A 10 5.84 -1.53 7.94
N ASN A 11 5.80 -2.08 9.15
CA ASN A 11 5.23 -1.41 10.32
C ASN A 11 6.34 -0.78 11.18
N LYS A 12 7.00 0.28 10.70
CA LYS A 12 7.94 1.05 11.52
C LYS A 12 7.22 1.79 12.66
N GLY A 13 7.16 1.14 13.82
CA GLY A 13 6.98 1.81 15.11
C GLY A 13 5.54 2.08 15.56
N ARG A 14 5.37 1.97 16.88
CA ARG A 14 4.13 1.94 17.69
C ARG A 14 3.29 3.25 17.69
N THR A 15 3.52 4.18 16.76
CA THR A 15 2.87 5.51 16.70
C THR A 15 2.42 5.95 15.31
N SER A 16 2.38 5.05 14.31
CA SER A 16 1.89 5.40 12.97
C SER A 16 0.36 5.27 12.90
N GLY A 17 -0.34 6.36 13.24
CA GLY A 17 -1.80 6.45 13.08
C GLY A 17 -2.24 6.06 11.67
N SER A 18 -3.37 5.37 11.55
CA SER A 18 -4.14 4.99 10.35
C SER A 18 -3.42 4.75 9.01
N ARG A 19 -2.10 4.56 8.93
CA ARG A 19 -1.34 4.39 7.70
C ARG A 19 -0.54 3.10 7.81
N VAL A 20 -0.64 2.27 6.78
CA VAL A 20 0.07 1.00 6.61
C VAL A 20 0.95 1.17 5.38
N LYS A 21 2.24 0.87 5.52
CA LYS A 21 3.19 0.91 4.42
C LYS A 21 3.43 -0.51 3.94
N PHE A 22 3.45 -0.70 2.63
CA PHE A 22 3.90 -1.92 1.96
C PHE A 22 5.16 -1.59 1.17
N LEU A 23 6.12 -2.51 1.13
CA LEU A 23 7.39 -2.36 0.43
C LEU A 23 7.64 -3.57 -0.45
N ASN A 24 8.08 -3.39 -1.69
CA ASN A 24 8.60 -4.50 -2.48
C ASN A 24 10.11 -4.70 -2.27
N LYS A 25 10.67 -5.72 -2.93
CA LYS A 25 12.12 -6.03 -2.91
C LYS A 25 13.02 -4.89 -3.39
N ASN A 26 12.49 -3.99 -4.24
CA ASN A 26 13.20 -2.83 -4.79
C ASN A 26 13.11 -1.61 -3.86
N GLY A 27 12.38 -1.72 -2.74
CA GLY A 27 12.16 -0.62 -1.81
C GLY A 27 11.04 0.35 -2.22
N VAL A 28 10.24 0.02 -3.23
CA VAL A 28 9.11 0.86 -3.68
C VAL A 28 7.98 0.80 -2.66
N PRO A 29 7.56 1.95 -2.10
CA PRO A 29 6.54 1.98 -1.06
C PRO A 29 5.14 2.17 -1.63
N ILE A 30 4.17 1.43 -1.11
CA ILE A 30 2.73 1.70 -1.23
C ILE A 30 2.21 2.11 0.14
N TYR A 31 1.56 3.27 0.23
CA TYR A 31 0.93 3.74 1.46
C TYR A 31 -0.57 3.53 1.41
N LEU A 32 -1.09 2.68 2.30
CA LEU A 32 -2.53 2.49 2.47
C LEU A 32 -2.99 3.12 3.77
N HIS A 33 -4.10 3.84 3.74
CA HIS A 33 -4.77 4.23 4.97
C HIS A 33 -5.59 3.05 5.49
N LYS A 34 -5.47 2.74 6.80
CA LYS A 34 -6.46 1.92 7.51
C LYS A 34 -7.84 2.53 7.23
N PRO A 35 -8.86 1.70 6.97
CA PRO A 35 -10.21 2.19 6.77
C PRO A 35 -10.64 2.99 8.00
N HIS A 36 -10.66 4.32 7.91
CA HIS A 36 -11.30 5.18 8.90
C HIS A 36 -12.80 5.13 8.60
N PRO A 37 -13.65 4.93 9.62
CA PRO A 37 -14.73 3.93 9.80
C PRO A 37 -15.45 3.30 8.58
N ARG A 38 -15.26 3.79 7.37
CA ARG A 38 -15.70 3.21 6.10
C ARG A 38 -14.76 2.07 5.72
N LYS A 39 -15.29 0.86 5.55
CA LYS A 39 -14.54 -0.36 5.18
C LYS A 39 -13.94 -0.34 3.76
N THR A 40 -14.14 0.72 2.98
CA THR A 40 -13.75 0.81 1.57
C THR A 40 -12.64 1.83 1.37
N LEU A 41 -11.64 1.47 0.55
CA LEU A 41 -10.60 2.40 0.10
C LEU A 41 -11.21 3.55 -0.71
N LEU A 42 -10.66 4.75 -0.54
CA LEU A 42 -11.03 5.89 -1.36
C LEU A 42 -10.47 5.72 -2.77
N ALA A 43 -11.19 6.22 -3.78
CA ALA A 43 -10.82 6.02 -5.18
C ALA A 43 -9.40 6.50 -5.54
N TYR A 44 -8.91 7.57 -4.90
CA TYR A 44 -7.55 8.06 -5.12
C TYR A 44 -6.48 7.06 -4.63
N GLN A 45 -6.77 6.32 -3.55
CA GLN A 45 -5.85 5.32 -3.01
C GLN A 45 -5.75 4.11 -3.95
N VAL A 46 -6.87 3.73 -4.55
CA VAL A 46 -6.90 2.68 -5.57
C VAL A 46 -6.09 3.11 -6.79
N LYS A 47 -6.25 4.36 -7.24
CA LYS A 47 -5.45 4.91 -8.35
C LYS A 47 -3.96 4.87 -8.05
N GLU A 48 -3.54 5.33 -6.87
CA GLU A 48 -2.13 5.31 -6.45
C GLU A 48 -1.54 3.90 -6.48
N VAL A 49 -2.27 2.90 -5.96
CA VAL A 49 -1.84 1.49 -6.03
C VAL A 49 -1.70 1.02 -7.48
N VAL A 50 -2.68 1.32 -8.33
CA VAL A 50 -2.66 0.90 -9.75
C VAL A 50 -1.48 1.52 -10.49
N GLU A 51 -1.19 2.79 -10.27
CA GLU A 51 -0.05 3.45 -10.93
C GLU A 51 1.29 2.84 -10.49
N ILE A 52 1.48 2.57 -9.19
CA ILE A 52 2.69 1.90 -8.68
C ILE A 52 2.85 0.51 -9.29
N LEU A 53 1.75 -0.24 -9.46
CA LEU A 53 1.80 -1.57 -10.06
C LEU A 53 2.17 -1.52 -11.56
N LYS A 54 1.72 -0.49 -12.30
CA LYS A 54 2.12 -0.27 -13.69
C LYS A 54 3.59 0.14 -13.82
N GLU A 55 4.04 1.05 -12.95
CA GLU A 55 5.44 1.49 -12.91
C GLU A 55 6.39 0.32 -12.63
N GLU A 56 6.02 -0.58 -11.72
CA GLU A 56 6.78 -1.80 -11.44
C GLU A 56 6.59 -2.92 -12.48
N ASN A 57 5.84 -2.68 -13.56
CA ASN A 57 5.55 -3.65 -14.62
C ASN A 57 4.87 -4.94 -14.13
N ILE A 58 4.09 -4.81 -13.05
CA ILE A 58 3.31 -5.91 -12.46
C ILE A 58 1.91 -5.98 -13.10
N LEU A 59 1.43 -4.84 -13.61
CA LEU A 59 0.15 -4.67 -14.30
C LEU A 59 0.37 -3.94 -15.64
#